data_AF-A0A954WLD6-F1
#
_entry.id   AF-A0A954WLD6-F1
#
_cell.length_a   1.000
_cell.length_b   1.000
_cell.length_c   1.000
_cell.angle_alpha   90.00
_cell.angle_beta   90.00
_cell.angle_gamma   90.00
#
_symmetry.space_group_name_H-M   'P 1'
#
loop_
_entity.id
_entity.type
_entity.pdbx_description
1 polymer ?
#
loop_
_entity_poly.entity_id
_entity_poly.type
_entity_poly.pdbx_seq_one_letter_code
_entity_poly.pdbx_strand_id
1 'polypeptide(L)'
;MAKTESENIGRNLEAAKREFATVRAALGGNKEALVALDGIGKHLNKAAETQKSLHEECCKDSPDSGVCAGCCSDITKELDKAVAEHDALMRTLQGQVKTEAKTE
;
A
#
# COMPACT_ATOMS: atom_id res chain seq x y z
N MET A 1 -14.15 -6.80 18.55
CA MET A 1 -12.71 -6.61 18.22
C MET A 1 -12.47 -6.70 16.72
N ALA A 2 -12.79 -7.82 16.05
CA ALA A 2 -12.57 -8.01 14.60
C ALA A 2 -13.14 -6.89 13.70
N LYS A 3 -14.36 -6.41 13.98
CA LYS A 3 -14.97 -5.27 13.25
C LYS A 3 -14.14 -3.98 13.34
N THR A 4 -13.71 -3.60 14.55
CA THR A 4 -12.92 -2.38 14.77
C THR A 4 -11.54 -2.49 14.13
N GLU A 5 -10.91 -3.66 14.22
CA GLU A 5 -9.60 -3.89 13.62
C GLU A 5 -9.66 -3.86 12.10
N SER A 6 -10.63 -4.54 11.49
CA SER A 6 -10.84 -4.48 10.03
C SER A 6 -11.14 -3.06 9.55
N GLU A 7 -11.88 -2.25 10.32
CA GLU A 7 -12.12 -0.83 10.03
C GLU A 7 -10.83 0.01 10.12
N ASN A 8 -10.00 -0.24 11.14
CA ASN A 8 -8.69 0.42 11.28
C ASN A 8 -7.77 0.14 10.09
N ILE A 9 -7.74 -1.11 9.60
CA ILE A 9 -6.97 -1.46 8.39
C ILE A 9 -7.46 -0.61 7.20
N GLY A 10 -8.78 -0.47 7.03
CA GLY A 10 -9.36 0.37 5.97
C GLY A 10 -8.92 1.83 6.08
N ARG A 11 -8.99 2.42 7.29
CA ARG A 11 -8.52 3.79 7.53
C ARG A 11 -7.04 3.97 7.19
N ASN A 12 -6.20 3.02 7.58
CA ASN A 12 -4.75 3.09 7.35
C ASN A 12 -4.42 2.97 5.86
N LEU A 13 -5.11 2.09 5.12
CA LEU A 13 -4.94 1.97 3.67
C LEU A 13 -5.33 3.26 2.95
N GLU A 14 -6.44 3.88 3.34
CA GLU A 14 -6.87 5.15 2.75
C GLU A 14 -5.93 6.32 3.11
N ALA A 15 -5.36 6.32 4.32
CA ALA A 15 -4.32 7.28 4.69
C ALA A 15 -3.07 7.11 3.81
N ALA A 16 -2.58 5.87 3.68
CA ALA A 16 -1.43 5.57 2.82
C ALA A 16 -1.67 6.03 1.37
N LYS A 17 -2.83 5.74 0.79
CA LYS A 17 -3.17 6.20 -0.58
C LYS A 17 -3.11 7.73 -0.72
N ARG A 18 -3.56 8.48 0.28
CA ARG A 18 -3.49 9.96 0.28
C ARG A 18 -2.05 10.46 0.34
N GLU A 19 -1.22 9.84 1.16
CA GLU A 19 0.21 10.16 1.21
C GLU A 19 0.89 9.87 -0.13
N PHE A 20 0.59 8.73 -0.75
CA PHE A 20 1.09 8.38 -2.08
C PHE A 20 0.68 9.37 -3.17
N ALA A 21 -0.56 9.87 -3.14
CA ALA A 21 -1.00 10.93 -4.07
C ALA A 21 -0.19 12.22 -3.88
N THR A 22 0.15 12.56 -2.64
CA THR A 22 0.98 13.73 -2.31
C THR A 22 2.41 13.55 -2.83
N VAL A 23 3.00 12.37 -2.62
CA VAL A 23 4.35 12.04 -3.16
C VAL A 23 4.34 12.05 -4.69
N ARG A 24 3.28 11.56 -5.32
CA ARG A 24 3.12 11.59 -6.78
C ARG A 24 3.15 13.02 -7.34
N ALA A 25 2.52 13.97 -6.65
CA ALA A 25 2.58 15.38 -7.01
C ALA A 25 3.98 15.98 -6.80
N ALA A 26 4.70 15.55 -5.76
CA ALA A 26 6.04 16.03 -5.43
C ALA A 26 7.14 15.52 -6.38
N LEU A 27 7.00 14.32 -6.95
CA LEU A 27 7.99 13.74 -7.88
C LEU A 27 7.99 14.39 -9.27
N GLY A 28 7.05 15.28 -9.55
CA GLY A 28 6.98 16.02 -10.82
C GLY A 28 6.96 15.11 -12.03
N GLY A 29 7.93 15.28 -12.94
CA GLY A 29 8.04 14.55 -14.22
C GLY A 29 8.93 13.31 -14.19
N ASN A 30 9.41 12.84 -13.03
CA ASN A 30 10.26 11.66 -12.94
C ASN A 30 9.45 10.39 -13.30
N LYS A 31 9.48 10.00 -14.58
CA LYS A 31 8.66 8.91 -15.13
C LYS A 31 8.90 7.57 -14.44
N GLU A 32 10.15 7.25 -14.12
CA GLU A 32 10.49 5.99 -13.44
C GLU A 32 9.90 5.96 -12.03
N ALA A 33 10.02 7.06 -11.29
CA ALA A 33 9.45 7.17 -9.96
C ALA A 33 7.91 7.16 -9.98
N LEU A 34 7.29 7.77 -11.00
CA LEU A 34 5.84 7.71 -11.21
C LEU A 34 5.34 6.31 -11.56
N VAL A 35 6.10 5.52 -12.33
CA VAL A 35 5.76 4.12 -12.65
C VAL A 35 5.82 3.26 -11.38
N ALA A 36 6.86 3.42 -10.57
CA ALA A 36 6.96 2.71 -9.29
C ALA A 36 5.82 3.09 -8.33
N LEU A 37 5.46 4.37 -8.23
CA LEU A 37 4.29 4.78 -7.44
C LEU A 37 2.98 4.20 -7.96
N ASP A 38 2.83 4.00 -9.27
CA ASP A 38 1.65 3.38 -9.86
C ASP A 38 1.51 1.91 -9.45
N GLY A 39 2.62 1.17 -9.43
CA GLY A 39 2.67 -0.21 -8.94
C GLY A 39 2.30 -0.30 -7.45
N ILE A 40 2.90 0.54 -6.61
CA ILE A 40 2.57 0.60 -5.19
C ILE A 40 1.08 0.95 -4.98
N GLY A 41 0.57 1.92 -5.73
CA GLY A 41 -0.84 2.31 -5.68
C GLY A 41 -1.79 1.17 -6.07
N LYS A 42 -1.43 0.33 -7.04
CA LYS A 42 -2.21 -0.87 -7.41
C LYS A 42 -2.27 -1.87 -6.25
N HIS A 43 -1.16 -2.12 -5.57
CA HIS A 43 -1.12 -3.02 -4.43
C HIS A 43 -1.94 -2.49 -3.24
N LEU A 44 -1.84 -1.19 -2.93
CA LEU A 44 -2.68 -0.55 -1.91
C LEU A 44 -4.18 -0.60 -2.24
N ASN A 45 -4.55 -0.48 -3.53
CA ASN A 45 -5.94 -0.63 -3.95
C ASN A 45 -6.46 -2.06 -3.78
N LYS A 46 -5.68 -3.07 -4.19
CA LYS A 46 -6.06 -4.48 -3.99
C LYS A 46 -6.18 -4.85 -2.50
N ALA A 47 -5.27 -4.35 -1.66
CA ALA A 47 -5.36 -4.52 -0.22
C ALA A 47 -6.65 -3.88 0.34
N ALA A 48 -7.05 -2.70 -0.17
CA ALA A 48 -8.29 -2.04 0.25
C ALA A 48 -9.55 -2.77 -0.22
N GLU A 49 -9.55 -3.33 -1.43
CA GLU A 49 -10.66 -4.18 -1.89
C GLU A 49 -10.80 -5.43 -1.03
N THR A 50 -9.68 -6.10 -0.73
CA THR A 50 -9.64 -7.28 0.14
C THR A 50 -10.05 -6.94 1.58
N GLN A 51 -9.67 -5.76 2.09
CA GLN A 51 -10.08 -5.27 3.40
C GLN A 51 -11.59 -5.03 3.48
N LYS A 52 -12.23 -4.56 2.41
CA LYS A 52 -13.71 -4.42 2.39
C LYS A 52 -14.37 -5.79 2.59
N SER A 53 -13.93 -6.81 1.86
CA SER A 53 -14.42 -8.18 2.02
C SER A 53 -14.15 -8.73 3.42
N LEU A 54 -12.98 -8.47 3.99
CA LEU A 54 -12.68 -8.81 5.39
C LEU A 54 -13.64 -8.12 6.36
N HIS A 55 -13.91 -6.83 6.17
CA HIS A 55 -14.78 -6.06 7.05
C HIS A 55 -16.23 -6.53 6.96
N GLU A 56 -16.72 -6.84 5.76
CA GLU A 56 -18.03 -7.45 5.54
C GLU A 56 -18.13 -8.79 6.29
N GLU A 57 -17.12 -9.66 6.19
CA GLU A 57 -17.07 -10.92 6.92
C GLU A 57 -17.06 -10.71 8.44
N CYS A 58 -16.20 -9.79 8.93
CA CYS A 58 -16.08 -9.46 10.35
C CYS A 58 -17.33 -8.76 10.93
N CYS A 59 -18.24 -8.27 10.09
CA CYS A 59 -19.51 -7.67 10.51
C CYS A 59 -20.66 -8.67 10.56
N LYS A 60 -20.47 -9.92 10.11
CA LYS A 60 -21.49 -10.97 10.23
C LYS A 60 -21.69 -11.36 11.69
N ASP A 61 -22.90 -11.85 11.98
CA ASP A 61 -23.25 -12.41 13.30
C ASP A 61 -22.40 -13.65 13.64
N SER A 62 -22.07 -14.44 12.62
CA SER A 62 -21.18 -15.59 12.69
C SER A 62 -20.10 -15.48 11.60
N PRO A 63 -18.97 -14.81 11.88
CA PRO A 63 -17.88 -14.65 10.91
C PRO A 63 -17.18 -16.00 10.64
N ASP A 64 -16.88 -16.28 9.37
CA ASP A 64 -16.08 -17.45 9.01
C ASP A 64 -14.59 -17.18 9.26
N SER A 65 -13.99 -17.97 10.15
CA SER A 65 -12.58 -17.80 10.54
C SER A 65 -11.60 -18.12 9.41
N GLY A 66 -11.95 -19.03 8.50
CA GLY A 66 -11.16 -19.37 7.33
C GLY A 66 -11.17 -18.25 6.30
N VAL A 67 -12.34 -17.67 6.04
CA VAL A 67 -12.48 -16.49 5.16
C VAL A 67 -11.72 -15.30 5.76
N CYS A 68 -11.91 -15.02 7.05
CA CYS A 68 -11.17 -13.94 7.73
C CYS A 68 -9.65 -14.12 7.61
N ALA A 69 -9.13 -15.32 7.90
CA ALA A 69 -7.71 -15.63 7.79
C ALA A 69 -7.19 -15.50 6.35
N GLY A 70 -7.99 -15.94 5.37
CA GLY A 70 -7.69 -15.78 3.95
C GLY A 70 -7.55 -14.31 3.55
N CYS A 71 -8.55 -13.49 3.88
CA CYS A 71 -8.49 -12.06 3.58
C CYS A 71 -7.33 -11.36 4.27
N CYS A 72 -7.04 -11.68 5.54
CA CYS A 72 -5.86 -11.15 6.24
C CYS A 72 -4.56 -11.53 5.53
N SER A 73 -4.41 -12.79 5.12
CA SER A 73 -3.24 -13.26 4.38
C SER A 73 -3.06 -12.52 3.06
N ASP A 74 -4.15 -12.30 2.31
CA ASP A 74 -4.10 -11.61 1.02
C ASP A 74 -3.81 -10.12 1.17
N ILE A 75 -4.35 -9.46 2.20
CA ILE A 75 -3.97 -8.08 2.56
C ILE A 75 -2.47 -8.02 2.85
N THR A 76 -1.94 -8.91 3.69
CA THR A 76 -0.50 -8.96 4.01
C THR A 76 0.35 -9.14 2.75
N LYS A 77 -0.01 -10.07 1.86
CA LYS A 77 0.74 -10.30 0.61
C LYS A 77 0.79 -9.07 -0.29
N GLU A 78 -0.32 -8.34 -0.42
CA GLU A 78 -0.34 -7.12 -1.24
C GLU A 78 0.43 -5.99 -0.57
N LEU A 79 0.40 -5.89 0.75
CA LEU A 79 1.22 -4.93 1.50
C LEU A 79 2.72 -5.25 1.39
N ASP A 80 3.13 -6.52 1.45
CA ASP A 80 4.53 -6.92 1.27
C ASP A 80 5.05 -6.54 -0.12
N LYS A 81 4.21 -6.69 -1.17
CA LYS A 81 4.56 -6.23 -2.52
C LYS A 81 4.69 -4.71 -2.60
N ALA A 82 3.75 -3.98 -1.98
CA ALA A 82 3.82 -2.53 -1.89
C ALA A 82 5.10 -2.05 -1.19
N VAL A 83 5.51 -2.71 -0.10
CA VAL A 83 6.76 -2.40 0.62
C VAL A 83 7.98 -2.71 -0.24
N ALA A 84 8.02 -3.86 -0.92
CA ALA A 84 9.13 -4.22 -1.79
C ALA A 84 9.34 -3.19 -2.92
N GLU A 85 8.25 -2.73 -3.54
CA GLU A 85 8.31 -1.68 -4.56
C GLU A 85 8.69 -0.32 -3.97
N HIS A 86 8.17 0.02 -2.79
CA HIS A 86 8.58 1.22 -2.06
C HIS A 86 10.08 1.24 -1.78
N ASP A 87 10.64 0.13 -1.30
CA ASP A 87 12.08 0.02 -1.01
C ASP A 87 12.92 0.11 -2.29
N ALA A 88 12.47 -0.48 -3.39
CA ALA A 88 13.11 -0.35 -4.68
C ALA A 88 13.09 1.11 -5.19
N LEU A 89 11.97 1.81 -5.01
CA LEU A 89 11.86 3.23 -5.35
C LEU A 89 12.80 4.08 -4.49
N MET A 90 12.84 3.86 -3.18
CA MET A 90 13.73 4.61 -2.27
C MET A 90 15.20 4.39 -2.61
N ARG A 91 15.61 3.17 -2.98
CA ARG A 91 16.97 2.89 -3.46
C ARG A 91 17.29 3.65 -4.74
N THR A 92 16.34 3.73 -5.66
CA THR A 92 16.49 4.46 -6.93
C THR A 92 16.66 5.96 -6.67
N LEU A 93 15.80 6.54 -5.84
CA LEU A 93 15.86 7.96 -5.48
C LEU A 93 17.15 8.30 -4.71
N GLN A 94 17.58 7.45 -3.76
CA GLN A 94 18.85 7.65 -3.04
C GLN A 94 20.08 7.52 -3.94
N GLY A 95 20.04 6.64 -4.94
CA GLY A 95 21.09 6.50 -5.96
C GLY A 95 21.19 7.73 -6.87
N GLN A 96 20.06 8.36 -7.19
CA GLN A 96 19.99 9.60 -7.97
C GLN A 96 20.58 10.79 -7.18
N VAL A 97 20.23 10.94 -5.90
CA VAL A 97 20.78 12.02 -5.02
C VAL A 97 22.32 11.98 -4.92
N LYS A 98 22.93 10.79 -4.91
CA LYS A 98 24.40 10.66 -4.89
C LYS A 98 25.09 11.00 -6.21
N THR A 99 24.36 10.95 -7.33
CA THR A 99 24.92 11.22 -8.66
C THR A 99 24.92 12.71 -8.97
N GLU A 100 23.93 13.46 -8.46
CA GLU A 100 23.88 14.92 -8.60
C GLU A 100 24.92 15.63 -7.72
N ALA A 101 25.25 15.07 -6.54
CA ALA A 101 26.26 15.64 -5.62
C ALA A 101 27.73 15.43 -6.03
N LYS A 102 27.99 14.88 -7.23
CA LYS A 102 29.36 14.60 -7.72
C LYS A 102 29.79 15.48 -8.90
N THR A 103 29.06 16.57 -9.15
CA THR A 103 29.36 17.55 -10.19
C THR A 103 29.50 18.94 -9.57
N GLU A 104 30.39 19.09 -8.60
CA GLU A 104 30.93 20.39 -8.15
C GLU A 104 32.43 20.27 -7.90
#